data_AF-A0A832VLB6-F1
#
_entry.id   AF-A0A832VLB6-F1
#
_cell.length_a   1.000
_cell.length_b   1.000
_cell.length_c   1.000
_cell.angle_alpha   90.00
_cell.angle_beta   90.00
_cell.angle_gamma   90.00
#
_symmetry.space_group_name_H-M   'P 1'
#
loop_
_entity.id
_entity.type
_entity.pdbx_description
1 polymer ?
#
loop_
_entity_poly.entity_id
_entity_poly.type
_entity_poly.pdbx_seq_one_letter_code
_entity_poly.pdbx_strand_id
1 'polypeptide(L)' 'MHEDAKALSAGLMTEVEFIYFDNEISINESANSIADLRARWNSLMRGLIASEQAVAATRGD' A
#
# COMPACT_ATOMS: atom_id res chain seq x y z
N MET A 1 -12.64 13.59 3.07
CA MET A 1 -12.54 12.18 2.66
C MET A 1 -11.27 12.04 1.86
N HIS A 2 -10.25 11.33 2.35
CA HIS A 2 -8.95 11.27 1.67
C HIS A 2 -9.02 10.27 0.51
N GLU A 3 -9.04 10.80 -0.72
CA GLU A 3 -8.98 9.99 -1.95
C GLU A 3 -7.63 9.25 -2.09
N ASP A 4 -6.63 9.69 -1.34
CA ASP A 4 -5.26 9.18 -1.40
C ASP A 4 -5.18 7.76 -0.88
N ALA A 5 -5.80 7.46 0.27
CA ALA A 5 -5.75 6.11 0.82
C ALA A 5 -6.43 5.08 -0.11
N LYS A 6 -7.49 5.50 -0.83
CA LYS A 6 -8.10 4.67 -1.88
C LYS A 6 -7.16 4.47 -3.07
N ALA A 7 -6.53 5.53 -3.57
CA ALA A 7 -5.59 5.45 -4.69
C ALA A 7 -4.34 4.62 -4.35
N LEU A 8 -3.78 4.83 -3.16
CA LEU A 8 -2.69 4.06 -2.57
C LEU A 8 -3.08 2.58 -2.47
N SER A 9 -4.29 2.28 -1.98
CA SER A 9 -4.79 0.92 -1.84
C SER A 9 -4.96 0.20 -3.19
N ALA A 10 -5.40 0.91 -4.24
CA ALA A 10 -5.57 0.32 -5.57
C ALA A 10 -4.25 -0.18 -6.18
N GLY A 11 -3.11 0.44 -5.81
CA GLY A 11 -1.77 -0.01 -6.20
C GLY A 11 -1.28 -1.28 -5.50
N LEU A 12 -1.95 -1.72 -4.42
CA LEU A 12 -1.61 -2.92 -3.66
C LEU A 12 -2.19 -4.21 -4.25
N MET A 13 -3.04 -4.12 -5.27
CA MET A 13 -3.55 -5.31 -5.96
C MET A 13 -2.42 -5.98 -6.72
N THR A 14 -1.84 -7.01 -6.12
CA THR A 14 -1.43 -8.21 -6.86
C THR A 14 -1.29 -9.47 -6.00
N GLU A 15 -1.05 -9.41 -4.69
CA GLU A 15 -0.90 -10.65 -3.88
C GLU A 15 -1.26 -10.51 -2.40
N VAL A 16 -1.96 -9.44 -2.03
CA VAL A 16 -2.14 -9.03 -0.62
C VAL A 16 -3.60 -8.73 -0.35
N GLU A 17 -4.15 -9.31 0.72
CA GLU A 17 -5.49 -9.00 1.20
C GLU A 17 -5.43 -7.66 1.95
N PHE A 18 -5.98 -6.61 1.33
CA PHE A 18 -6.10 -5.30 1.95
C PHE A 18 -7.56 -4.87 2.01
N ILE A 19 -7.89 -4.13 3.07
CA ILE A 19 -9.21 -3.52 3.27
C ILE A 19 -8.99 -2.01 3.38
N TYR A 20 -9.68 -1.25 2.54
CA TYR A 20 -9.77 0.20 2.67
C TYR A 20 -11.13 0.57 3.27
N PHE A 21 -11.12 1.20 4.45
CA PHE A 21 -12.32 1.69 5.10
C PHE A 21 -11.99 2.94 5.92
N ASP A 22 -12.84 3.96 5.83
CA ASP A 22 -12.75 5.20 6.63
C ASP A 22 -11.34 5.84 6.73
N ASN A 23 -10.65 6.00 5.59
CA ASN A 23 -9.29 6.53 5.51
C ASN A 23 -8.20 5.67 6.19
N GLU A 24 -8.50 4.41 6.48
CA GLU A 24 -7.56 3.42 6.99
C GLU A 24 -7.30 2.35 5.92
N ILE A 25 -6.03 1.95 5.79
CA ILE A 25 -5.64 0.79 4.99
C ILE A 25 -5.19 -0.29 5.97
N SER A 26 -5.98 -1.35 6.09
CA SER A 26 -5.64 -2.57 6.81
C SER A 26 -5.04 -3.58 5.85
N ILE A 27 -3.90 -4.15 6.20
CA ILE A 27 -3.14 -5.08 5.36
C ILE A 27 -2.84 -6.33 6.16
N ASN A 28 -3.24 -7.49 5.64
CA ASN A 28 -2.98 -8.79 6.27
C ASN A 28 -2.01 -9.59 5.39
N GLU A 29 -0.90 -10.01 5.99
CA GLU A 29 0.20 -10.70 5.30
C GLU A 29 0.64 -11.92 6.10
N SER A 30 0.93 -13.01 5.37
CA SER A 30 1.46 -14.23 5.96
C SER A 30 2.54 -14.82 5.05
N ALA A 31 3.53 -15.46 5.66
CA ALA A 31 4.60 -16.15 4.94
C ALA A 31 5.16 -17.30 5.78
N ASN A 32 5.86 -18.23 5.13
CA ASN A 32 6.45 -19.40 5.76
C ASN A 32 7.68 -19.07 6.64
N SER A 33 8.21 -17.85 6.53
CA SER A 33 9.31 -17.37 7.36
C SER A 33 9.20 -15.86 7.62
N ILE A 34 9.80 -15.41 8.72
CA ILE A 34 9.91 -13.97 9.04
C ILE A 34 10.73 -13.23 7.98
N ALA A 35 11.72 -13.88 7.37
CA ALA A 35 12.54 -13.28 6.32
C ALA A 35 11.70 -12.98 5.07
N ASP A 36 10.83 -13.92 4.68
CA ASP A 36 9.91 -13.77 3.55
C ASP A 36 8.83 -12.73 3.84
N LEU A 37 8.26 -12.75 5.06
CA LEU A 37 7.29 -11.75 5.50
C LEU A 37 7.89 -10.35 5.41
N ARG A 38 9.12 -10.17 5.91
CA ARG A 38 9.84 -8.89 5.83
C ARG A 38 10.13 -8.49 4.38
N ALA A 39 10.49 -9.43 3.51
CA ALA A 39 10.73 -9.15 2.10
C ALA A 39 9.46 -8.64 1.40
N ARG A 40 8.32 -9.30 1.65
CA ARG A 40 7.00 -8.87 1.15
C ARG A 40 6.63 -7.49 1.70
N TRP A 41 6.74 -7.29 3.01
CA TRP A 41 6.42 -5.99 3.63
C TRP A 41 7.26 -4.85 3.06
N ASN A 42 8.56 -5.08 2.87
CA ASN A 42 9.45 -4.07 2.29
C ASN A 42 9.06 -3.69 0.85
N SER A 43 8.65 -4.67 0.04
CA SER A 43 8.17 -4.41 -1.32
C SER A 43 6.87 -3.64 -1.31
N LEU A 44 5.94 -4.01 -0.43
CA LEU A 44 4.67 -3.33 -0.27
C LEU A 44 4.87 -1.87 0.17
N MET A 45 5.69 -1.63 1.20
CA MET A 45 5.99 -0.26 1.67
C MET A 45 6.63 0.62 0.59
N ARG A 46 7.52 0.05 -0.24
CA ARG A 46 8.06 0.77 -1.40
C ARG A 46 6.97 1.14 -2.40
N GLY A 47 6.03 0.24 -2.64
CA GLY A 47 4.85 0.50 -3.47
C GLY A 47 4.01 1.66 -2.93
N LEU A 48 3.70 1.66 -1.63
CA LEU A 48 2.96 2.74 -0.97
C LEU A 48 3.66 4.11 -1.13
N ILE A 49 4.96 4.18 -0.86
CA ILE A 49 5.74 5.41 -1.00
C ILE A 49 5.73 5.90 -2.44
N ALA A 50 5.91 5.01 -3.42
CA ALA A 50 5.88 5.37 -4.83
C ALA A 50 4.50 5.88 -5.26
N SER A 51 3.43 5.26 -4.78
CA SER A 51 2.06 5.71 -5.03
C SER A 51 1.77 7.08 -4.38
N GLU A 52 2.28 7.34 -3.18
CA GLU A 52 2.16 8.65 -2.52
C GLU A 52 2.86 9.74 -3.31
N GLN A 53 4.09 9.49 -3.75
CA GLN A 53 4.86 10.40 -4.60
C GLN A 53 4.16 10.68 -5.94
N ALA A 54 3.56 9.66 -6.55
CA ALA A 54 2.80 9.82 -7.79
C ALA A 54 1.54 10.69 -7.60
N VAL A 55 0.81 10.46 -6.50
CA VAL A 55 -0.37 11.27 -6.15
C VAL A 55 0.04 12.73 -5.89
N ALA A 56 1.11 12.95 -5.13
CA ALA A 56 1.67 14.29 -4.90
C ALA A 56 2.06 14.98 -6.21
N ALA A 57 2.74 14.26 -7.11
CA ALA A 57 3.13 14.80 -8.42
C ALA A 57 1.92 15.17 -9.31
N THR A 58 0.81 14.44 -9.22
CA THR A 58 -0.43 14.78 -9.95
C THR A 58 -1.23 15.91 -9.33
N ARG A 59 -1.02 16.22 -8.05
CA ARG A 59 -1.69 17.36 -7.39
C ARG A 59 -1.09 18.71 -7.74
N GLY A 60 0.14 18.74 -8.27
CA GLY A 60 0.85 19.95 -8.64
C GLY A 60 1.24 20.78 -7.42
N ASP A 61 2.54 20.90 -7.17
CA ASP A 61 3.05 22.13 -6.55
C ASP A 61 3.04 23.27 -7.58
#